data_AF-A0A7W1AJA2-F1
#
_entry.id   AF-A0A7W1AJA2-F1
#
_cell.length_a   1.000
_cell.length_b   1.000
_cell.length_c   1.000
_cell.angle_alpha   90.00
_cell.angle_beta   90.00
_cell.angle_gamma   90.00
#
_symmetry.space_group_name_H-M   'P 1'
#
loop_
_entity.id
_entity.type
_entity.pdbx_description
1 polymer ?
#
loop_
_entity_poly.entity_id
_entity_poly.type
_entity_poly.pdbx_seq_one_letter_code
_entity_poly.pdbx_strand_id
1 'polypeptide(L)'
;MVQLMNVLDFMMVMPLGDDFSKALGIAQSDVGYVAGAYTLAAFASGVIGARFLDRFCRKRVLLVAMLGLAAGTVLGGFAVGLWSMLASRVVAGLFGGPATATSLAIVADVVPVERRGRAMAVVMAGFSVASVIGLPLGLILARHGSWRTPFFVISGLVLVTLVLVWMWMPTLTGHLERTHRRTPALQLLARREIMFGLATTGCVMFSVFSIVPHFPTYLINNLDFPRDQYELLYLAGGIVSFAVLQIAGRWVDRHGSLPVITAGTIVAVTSIVTGFLFEPPFVPVVVAFTLFMASGSLRGVAQSTLSTRLPAPHE
;
A
#
# COMPACT_ATOMS: atom_id res chain seq x y z
N MET A 1 -9.82 9.63 0.94
CA MET A 1 -10.72 8.55 1.37
C MET A 1 -10.58 7.29 0.53
N VAL A 2 -10.74 7.33 -0.80
CA VAL A 2 -10.56 6.13 -1.64
C VAL A 2 -9.20 5.45 -1.42
N GLN A 3 -8.12 6.22 -1.47
CA GLN A 3 -6.78 5.68 -1.21
C GLN A 3 -6.64 5.07 0.19
N LEU A 4 -7.24 5.68 1.20
CA LEU A 4 -7.23 5.16 2.57
C LEU A 4 -7.91 3.78 2.62
N MET A 5 -9.08 3.64 1.99
CA MET A 5 -9.82 2.36 1.96
C MET A 5 -9.04 1.26 1.23
N ASN A 6 -8.43 1.57 0.09
CA ASN A 6 -7.59 0.61 -0.65
C ASN A 6 -6.41 0.12 0.20
N VAL A 7 -5.73 1.04 0.90
CA VAL A 7 -4.59 0.67 1.73
C VAL A 7 -5.05 -0.13 2.96
N LEU A 8 -6.17 0.25 3.58
CA LEU A 8 -6.75 -0.50 4.70
C LEU A 8 -7.06 -1.95 4.31
N ASP A 9 -7.73 -2.17 3.18
CA ASP A 9 -8.04 -3.53 2.69
C ASP A 9 -6.76 -4.34 2.45
N PHE A 10 -5.79 -3.74 1.77
CA PHE A 10 -4.52 -4.39 1.47
C PHE A 10 -3.73 -4.73 2.74
N MET A 11 -3.61 -3.79 3.68
CA MET A 11 -2.75 -3.95 4.84
C MET A 11 -3.33 -4.81 5.94
N MET A 12 -4.67 -4.95 6.07
CA MET A 12 -5.25 -5.76 7.16
C MET A 12 -4.82 -7.23 7.12
N VAL A 13 -4.57 -7.76 5.92
CA VAL A 13 -4.38 -9.20 5.70
C VAL A 13 -3.13 -9.72 6.39
N MET A 14 -2.05 -8.94 6.39
CA MET A 14 -0.76 -9.38 6.94
C MET A 14 -0.80 -9.59 8.47
N PRO A 15 -1.22 -8.62 9.30
CA PRO A 15 -1.26 -8.81 10.74
C PRO A 15 -2.35 -9.80 11.18
N LEU A 16 -3.43 -9.97 10.42
CA LEU A 16 -4.46 -10.99 10.65
C LEU A 16 -4.05 -12.38 10.13
N GLY A 17 -2.85 -12.50 9.54
CA GLY A 17 -2.33 -13.72 8.94
C GLY A 17 -2.47 -14.94 9.83
N ASP A 18 -2.00 -14.82 11.06
CA ASP A 18 -2.05 -15.90 12.05
C ASP A 18 -3.49 -16.31 12.42
N ASP A 19 -4.39 -15.32 12.55
CA ASP A 19 -5.78 -15.53 12.96
C ASP A 19 -6.58 -16.33 11.94
N PHE A 20 -6.57 -15.92 10.67
CA PHE A 20 -7.29 -16.65 9.63
C PHE A 20 -6.56 -17.95 9.26
N SER A 21 -5.23 -18.00 9.39
CA SER A 21 -4.44 -19.21 9.10
C SER A 21 -4.86 -20.35 10.02
N LYS A 22 -4.93 -20.10 11.33
CA LYS A 22 -5.42 -21.06 12.34
C LYS A 22 -6.89 -21.41 12.12
N ALA A 23 -7.74 -20.43 11.85
CA ALA A 23 -9.18 -20.64 11.72
C ALA A 23 -9.59 -21.37 10.43
N LEU A 24 -8.81 -21.25 9.36
CA LEU A 24 -9.08 -21.87 8.05
C LEU A 24 -8.22 -23.11 7.78
N GLY A 25 -7.32 -23.48 8.69
CA GLY A 25 -6.38 -24.59 8.51
C GLY A 25 -5.39 -24.35 7.36
N ILE A 26 -5.00 -23.10 7.14
CA ILE A 26 -4.04 -22.72 6.09
C ILE A 26 -2.62 -22.86 6.66
N ALA A 27 -1.65 -23.27 5.84
CA ALA A 27 -0.26 -23.27 6.28
C ALA A 27 0.25 -21.83 6.43
N GLN A 28 1.04 -21.55 7.47
CA GLN A 28 1.60 -20.21 7.70
C GLN A 28 2.50 -19.72 6.54
N SER A 29 3.12 -20.66 5.81
CA SER A 29 3.86 -20.38 4.57
C SER A 29 2.97 -19.72 3.50
N ASP A 30 1.68 -20.00 3.51
CA ASP A 30 0.76 -19.60 2.45
C ASP A 30 0.13 -18.23 2.69
N VAL A 31 0.27 -17.66 3.90
CA VAL A 31 -0.16 -16.29 4.22
C VAL A 31 0.50 -15.28 3.28
N GLY A 32 1.77 -15.51 2.93
CA GLY A 32 2.49 -14.72 1.94
C GLY A 32 1.84 -14.77 0.55
N TYR A 33 1.35 -15.94 0.12
CA TYR A 33 0.63 -16.09 -1.15
C TYR A 33 -0.71 -15.35 -1.12
N VAL A 34 -1.41 -15.31 0.02
CA VAL A 34 -2.66 -14.56 0.17
C VAL A 34 -2.42 -13.07 -0.06
N ALA A 35 -1.40 -12.48 0.57
CA ALA A 35 -1.04 -11.09 0.33
C ALA A 35 -0.53 -10.85 -1.10
N GLY A 36 0.28 -11.77 -1.63
CA GLY A 36 0.84 -11.71 -2.99
C GLY A 36 -0.22 -11.81 -4.09
N ALA A 37 -1.29 -12.59 -3.87
CA ALA A 37 -2.39 -12.73 -4.83
C ALA A 37 -3.09 -11.38 -5.09
N TYR A 38 -3.28 -10.58 -4.04
CA TYR A 38 -3.81 -9.22 -4.17
C TYR A 38 -2.88 -8.33 -4.99
N THR A 39 -1.58 -8.29 -4.65
CA THR A 39 -0.62 -7.39 -5.33
C THR A 39 -0.41 -7.77 -6.78
N LEU A 40 -0.35 -9.07 -7.08
CA LEU A 40 -0.24 -9.58 -8.45
C LEU A 40 -1.48 -9.22 -9.28
N ALA A 41 -2.68 -9.40 -8.72
CA ALA A 41 -3.93 -9.01 -9.37
C ALA A 41 -4.03 -7.49 -9.58
N ALA A 42 -3.60 -6.70 -8.61
CA ALA A 42 -3.53 -5.24 -8.71
C ALA A 42 -2.52 -4.76 -9.77
N PHE A 43 -1.37 -5.44 -9.87
CA PHE A 43 -0.39 -5.18 -10.92
C PHE A 43 -0.96 -5.51 -12.31
N ALA A 44 -1.49 -6.72 -12.49
CA ALA A 44 -2.04 -7.16 -13.77
C ALA A 44 -3.19 -6.25 -14.24
N SER A 45 -4.13 -5.94 -13.34
CA SER A 45 -5.24 -5.02 -13.63
C SER A 45 -4.77 -3.58 -13.86
N GLY A 46 -3.74 -3.11 -13.18
CA GLY A 46 -3.13 -1.79 -13.42
C GLY A 46 -2.51 -1.70 -14.82
N VAL A 47 -1.74 -2.72 -15.22
CA VAL A 47 -1.09 -2.78 -16.54
C VAL A 47 -2.12 -2.86 -17.68
N ILE A 48 -3.14 -3.71 -17.53
CA ILE A 48 -4.23 -3.83 -18.51
C ILE A 48 -5.08 -2.55 -18.52
N GLY A 49 -5.40 -2.05 -17.32
CA GLY A 49 -6.24 -0.90 -17.08
C GLY A 49 -5.65 0.41 -17.61
N ALA A 50 -4.31 0.57 -17.59
CA ALA A 50 -3.65 1.78 -18.06
C ALA A 50 -4.02 2.20 -19.49
N ARG A 51 -4.38 1.25 -20.38
CA ARG A 51 -4.83 1.58 -21.75
C ARG A 51 -6.34 1.72 -21.89
N PHE A 52 -7.07 0.95 -21.11
CA PHE A 52 -8.52 0.77 -21.24
C PHE A 52 -9.30 1.80 -20.42
N LEU A 53 -8.88 2.05 -19.17
CA LEU A 53 -9.59 2.90 -18.22
C LEU A 53 -9.64 4.36 -18.66
N ASP A 54 -8.60 4.85 -19.33
CA ASP A 54 -8.54 6.22 -19.86
C ASP A 54 -9.58 6.49 -20.97
N ARG A 55 -10.25 5.46 -21.49
CA ARG A 55 -11.37 5.62 -22.45
C ARG A 55 -12.71 5.89 -21.77
N PHE A 56 -12.77 5.77 -20.45
CA PHE A 56 -14.00 5.93 -19.68
C PHE A 56 -13.90 7.14 -18.74
N CYS A 57 -15.04 7.69 -18.36
CA CYS A 57 -15.10 8.74 -17.35
C CYS A 57 -14.51 8.25 -16.02
N ARG A 58 -13.59 9.02 -15.43
CA ARG A 58 -12.90 8.62 -14.19
C ARG A 58 -13.85 8.31 -13.03
N LYS A 59 -14.96 9.05 -12.91
CA LYS A 59 -15.98 8.79 -11.88
C LYS A 59 -16.55 7.38 -12.01
N ARG A 60 -16.91 6.95 -13.23
CA ARG A 60 -17.49 5.61 -13.47
C ARG A 60 -16.48 4.51 -13.19
N VAL A 61 -15.24 4.69 -13.64
CA VAL A 61 -14.14 3.76 -13.36
C VAL A 61 -13.94 3.60 -11.85
N LEU A 62 -13.89 4.72 -11.12
CA LEU A 62 -13.69 4.72 -9.68
C LEU A 62 -14.83 4.01 -8.95
N LEU A 63 -16.08 4.25 -9.32
CA LEU A 63 -17.25 3.60 -8.71
C LEU A 63 -17.25 2.08 -8.94
N VAL A 64 -16.97 1.62 -10.17
CA VAL A 64 -16.88 0.19 -10.47
C VAL A 64 -15.73 -0.47 -9.71
N ALA A 65 -14.57 0.20 -9.66
CA ALA A 65 -13.42 -0.30 -8.91
C ALA A 65 -13.70 -0.38 -7.41
N MET A 66 -14.36 0.62 -6.83
CA MET A 66 -14.74 0.57 -5.42
C MET A 66 -15.79 -0.50 -5.11
N LEU A 67 -16.74 -0.73 -6.01
CA LEU A 67 -17.75 -1.77 -5.85
C LEU A 67 -17.10 -3.16 -5.90
N GLY A 68 -16.22 -3.38 -6.87
CA GLY A 68 -15.49 -4.64 -7.01
C GLY A 68 -14.54 -4.90 -5.84
N LEU A 69 -13.89 -3.86 -5.31
CA LEU A 69 -13.10 -3.95 -4.08
C LEU A 69 -13.98 -4.37 -2.91
N ALA A 70 -15.11 -3.68 -2.67
CA ALA A 70 -16.03 -4.02 -1.57
C ALA A 70 -16.52 -5.48 -1.66
N ALA A 71 -16.84 -5.94 -2.87
CA ALA A 71 -17.23 -7.32 -3.13
C ALA A 71 -16.09 -8.31 -2.82
N GLY A 72 -14.88 -8.06 -3.32
CA GLY A 72 -13.69 -8.88 -3.02
C GLY A 72 -13.37 -8.94 -1.53
N THR A 73 -13.51 -7.82 -0.83
CA THR A 73 -13.31 -7.74 0.61
C THR A 73 -14.35 -8.58 1.37
N VAL A 74 -15.65 -8.47 1.03
CA VAL A 74 -16.73 -9.28 1.62
C VAL A 74 -16.52 -10.77 1.36
N LEU A 75 -16.12 -11.14 0.14
CA LEU A 75 -15.80 -12.53 -0.18
C LEU A 75 -14.67 -13.08 0.71
N GLY A 76 -13.70 -12.24 1.09
CA GLY A 76 -12.65 -12.62 2.05
C GLY A 76 -13.21 -12.89 3.44
N GLY A 77 -14.19 -12.09 3.89
CA GLY A 77 -14.93 -12.33 5.13
C GLY A 77 -15.73 -13.64 5.12
N PHE A 78 -16.13 -14.14 3.95
CA PHE A 78 -16.80 -15.43 3.75
C PHE A 78 -15.87 -16.59 3.40
N ALA A 79 -14.56 -16.38 3.36
CA ALA A 79 -13.61 -17.44 3.02
C ALA A 79 -13.74 -18.67 3.95
N VAL A 80 -13.56 -19.86 3.38
CA VAL A 80 -13.66 -21.16 4.07
C VAL A 80 -12.38 -21.99 3.94
N GLY A 81 -11.36 -21.49 3.25
CA GLY A 81 -10.07 -22.14 3.06
C GLY A 81 -9.16 -21.32 2.14
N LEU A 82 -7.94 -21.83 1.90
CA LEU A 82 -6.89 -21.14 1.13
C LEU A 82 -7.38 -20.65 -0.24
N TRP A 83 -7.99 -21.51 -1.04
CA TRP A 83 -8.41 -21.17 -2.40
C TRP A 83 -9.50 -20.09 -2.43
N SER A 84 -10.49 -20.17 -1.54
CA SER A 84 -11.52 -19.15 -1.41
C SER A 84 -10.94 -17.80 -0.96
N MET A 85 -9.95 -17.85 -0.06
CA MET A 85 -9.24 -16.65 0.40
C MET A 85 -8.44 -16.04 -0.75
N LEU A 86 -7.63 -16.83 -1.47
CA LEU A 86 -6.88 -16.39 -2.64
C LEU A 86 -7.80 -15.79 -3.71
N ALA A 87 -8.90 -16.46 -4.05
CA ALA A 87 -9.87 -15.94 -5.02
C ALA A 87 -10.42 -14.58 -4.58
N SER A 88 -10.78 -14.42 -3.30
CA SER A 88 -11.24 -13.13 -2.78
C SER A 88 -10.19 -12.03 -2.91
N ARG A 89 -8.91 -12.35 -2.68
CA ARG A 89 -7.79 -11.40 -2.78
C ARG A 89 -7.50 -11.04 -4.23
N VAL A 90 -7.61 -11.98 -5.16
CA VAL A 90 -7.51 -11.70 -6.59
C VAL A 90 -8.61 -10.74 -7.02
N VAL A 91 -9.86 -10.97 -6.61
CA VAL A 91 -10.96 -10.05 -6.91
C VAL A 91 -10.70 -8.67 -6.31
N ALA A 92 -10.37 -8.58 -5.01
CA ALA A 92 -10.05 -7.30 -4.36
C ALA A 92 -8.90 -6.57 -5.07
N GLY A 93 -7.82 -7.28 -5.43
CA GLY A 93 -6.66 -6.71 -6.11
C GLY A 93 -6.97 -6.22 -7.53
N LEU A 94 -7.74 -7.00 -8.31
CA LEU A 94 -8.18 -6.63 -9.66
C LEU A 94 -8.87 -5.27 -9.72
N PHE A 95 -9.53 -4.86 -8.64
CA PHE A 95 -10.21 -3.57 -8.56
C PHE A 95 -9.46 -2.52 -7.72
N GLY A 96 -8.70 -2.93 -6.71
CA GLY A 96 -7.91 -2.04 -5.86
C GLY A 96 -6.77 -1.32 -6.61
N GLY A 97 -6.14 -2.02 -7.58
CA GLY A 97 -5.14 -1.42 -8.47
C GLY A 97 -5.70 -0.25 -9.29
N PRO A 98 -6.73 -0.49 -10.13
CA PRO A 98 -7.45 0.55 -10.87
C PRO A 98 -7.99 1.68 -10.00
N ALA A 99 -8.55 1.39 -8.82
CA ALA A 99 -9.03 2.42 -7.90
C ALA A 99 -7.92 3.38 -7.47
N THR A 100 -6.74 2.83 -7.13
CA THR A 100 -5.55 3.60 -6.76
C THR A 100 -5.07 4.45 -7.93
N ALA A 101 -4.85 3.84 -9.11
CA ALA A 101 -4.37 4.54 -10.29
C ALA A 101 -5.32 5.68 -10.71
N THR A 102 -6.63 5.42 -10.70
CA THR A 102 -7.65 6.42 -11.05
C THR A 102 -7.68 7.55 -10.02
N SER A 103 -7.55 7.25 -8.72
CA SER A 103 -7.50 8.27 -7.66
C SER A 103 -6.33 9.22 -7.85
N LEU A 104 -5.12 8.73 -8.16
CA LEU A 104 -3.96 9.59 -8.42
C LEU A 104 -4.16 10.40 -9.71
N ALA A 105 -4.70 9.79 -10.76
CA ALA A 105 -4.94 10.48 -12.03
C ALA A 105 -6.01 11.59 -11.90
N ILE A 106 -7.05 11.39 -11.09
CA ILE A 106 -8.03 12.44 -10.77
C ILE A 106 -7.35 13.65 -10.11
N VAL A 107 -6.44 13.39 -9.16
CA VAL A 107 -5.70 14.47 -8.47
C VAL A 107 -4.81 15.21 -9.45
N ALA A 108 -4.16 14.50 -10.37
CA ALA A 108 -3.35 15.11 -11.41
C ALA A 108 -4.19 16.00 -12.35
N ASP A 109 -5.39 15.56 -12.73
CA ASP A 109 -6.26 16.29 -13.66
C ASP A 109 -6.92 17.53 -13.03
N VAL A 110 -7.35 17.44 -11.78
CA VAL A 110 -8.17 18.48 -11.13
C VAL A 110 -7.31 19.49 -10.36
N VAL A 111 -6.12 19.10 -9.90
CA VAL A 111 -5.25 19.98 -9.10
C VAL A 111 -4.20 20.66 -9.97
N PRO A 112 -4.08 21.99 -9.92
CA PRO A 112 -3.06 22.73 -10.65
C PRO A 112 -1.64 22.30 -10.23
N VAL A 113 -0.69 22.38 -11.17
CA VAL A 113 0.66 21.81 -11.03
C VAL A 113 1.38 22.31 -9.78
N GLU A 114 1.22 23.59 -9.44
CA GLU A 114 1.86 24.26 -8.30
C GLU A 114 1.41 23.68 -6.95
N ARG A 115 0.19 23.15 -6.89
CA ARG A 115 -0.40 22.57 -5.66
C ARG A 115 -0.50 21.04 -5.72
N ARG A 116 -0.17 20.43 -6.85
CA ARG A 116 -0.30 18.98 -7.10
C ARG A 116 0.53 18.16 -6.12
N GLY A 117 1.75 18.59 -5.82
CA GLY A 117 2.61 17.91 -4.84
C GLY A 117 1.95 17.79 -3.46
N ARG A 118 1.34 18.89 -2.97
CA ARG A 118 0.62 18.90 -1.68
C ARG A 118 -0.62 18.01 -1.72
N ALA A 119 -1.38 18.03 -2.80
CA ALA A 119 -2.56 17.17 -2.94
C ALA A 119 -2.19 15.68 -3.01
N MET A 120 -1.14 15.33 -3.75
CA MET A 120 -0.60 13.96 -3.80
C MET A 120 -0.10 13.52 -2.43
N ALA A 121 0.57 14.40 -1.68
CA ALA A 121 1.01 14.11 -0.31
C ALA A 121 -0.18 13.80 0.62
N VAL A 122 -1.29 14.54 0.52
CA VAL A 122 -2.52 14.25 1.30
C VAL A 122 -3.12 12.90 0.94
N VAL A 123 -3.12 12.53 -0.34
CA VAL A 123 -3.62 11.23 -0.81
C VAL A 123 -2.72 10.10 -0.30
N MET A 124 -1.41 10.27 -0.39
CA MET A 124 -0.42 9.30 0.10
C MET A 124 -0.39 9.22 1.63
N ALA A 125 -0.70 10.29 2.36
CA ALA A 125 -0.86 10.26 3.82
C ALA A 125 -1.97 9.29 4.27
N GLY A 126 -2.91 8.95 3.38
CA GLY A 126 -3.87 7.87 3.63
C GLY A 126 -3.20 6.53 3.92
N PHE A 127 -2.03 6.26 3.33
CA PHE A 127 -1.25 5.06 3.66
C PHE A 127 -0.80 5.08 5.11
N SER A 128 -0.20 6.18 5.55
CA SER A 128 0.23 6.33 6.94
C SER A 128 -0.92 6.23 7.93
N VAL A 129 -2.06 6.87 7.64
CA VAL A 129 -3.26 6.77 8.49
C VAL A 129 -3.77 5.32 8.56
N ALA A 130 -3.78 4.59 7.43
CA ALA A 130 -4.14 3.17 7.41
C ALA A 130 -3.17 2.32 8.25
N SER A 131 -1.86 2.57 8.17
CA SER A 131 -0.88 1.82 8.97
C SER A 131 -0.96 2.15 10.47
N VAL A 132 -1.13 3.43 10.84
CA VAL A 132 -1.15 3.91 12.23
C VAL A 132 -2.42 3.52 12.95
N ILE A 133 -3.57 3.73 12.31
CA ILE A 133 -4.89 3.59 12.96
C ILE A 133 -5.58 2.32 12.48
N GLY A 134 -5.49 2.05 11.17
CA GLY A 134 -6.19 0.93 10.55
C GLY A 134 -5.74 -0.45 11.03
N LEU A 135 -4.42 -0.68 11.14
CA LEU A 135 -3.90 -1.96 11.58
C LEU A 135 -4.29 -2.28 13.04
N PRO A 136 -4.08 -1.38 14.03
CA PRO A 136 -4.55 -1.62 15.39
C PRO A 136 -6.06 -1.82 15.46
N LEU A 137 -6.87 -0.99 14.79
CA LEU A 137 -8.32 -1.15 14.78
C LEU A 137 -8.74 -2.50 14.18
N GLY A 138 -8.07 -2.95 13.12
CA GLY A 138 -8.32 -4.26 12.52
C GLY A 138 -8.03 -5.41 13.49
N LEU A 139 -6.92 -5.33 14.23
CA LEU A 139 -6.57 -6.32 15.25
C LEU A 139 -7.55 -6.32 16.43
N ILE A 140 -7.95 -5.14 16.93
CA ILE A 140 -8.94 -5.00 18.00
C ILE A 140 -10.29 -5.59 17.58
N LEU A 141 -10.74 -5.29 16.36
CA LEU A 141 -11.97 -5.84 15.79
C LEU A 141 -11.91 -7.37 15.66
N ALA A 142 -10.77 -7.92 15.25
CA ALA A 142 -10.56 -9.36 15.18
C ALA A 142 -10.57 -10.03 16.55
N ARG A 143 -9.99 -9.36 17.56
CA ARG A 143 -9.91 -9.84 18.95
C ARG A 143 -11.27 -9.91 19.64
N HIS A 144 -12.13 -8.91 19.45
CA HIS A 144 -13.45 -8.86 20.10
C HIS A 144 -14.56 -9.59 19.34
N GLY A 145 -14.42 -9.74 18.03
CA GLY A 145 -15.37 -10.46 17.19
C GLY A 145 -14.76 -11.76 16.67
N SER A 146 -14.35 -11.72 15.41
CA SER A 146 -13.70 -12.81 14.70
C SER A 146 -12.72 -12.20 13.70
N TRP A 147 -11.75 -12.98 13.22
CA TRP A 147 -10.87 -12.60 12.10
C TRP A 147 -11.65 -12.15 10.85
N ARG A 148 -12.94 -12.55 10.72
CA ARG A 148 -13.85 -12.14 9.64
C ARG A 148 -14.36 -10.71 9.80
N THR A 149 -14.48 -10.19 11.04
CA THR A 149 -15.09 -8.90 11.35
C THR A 149 -14.41 -7.73 10.63
N PRO A 150 -13.06 -7.61 10.60
CA PRO A 150 -12.37 -6.55 9.87
C PRO A 150 -12.74 -6.48 8.38
N PHE A 151 -12.93 -7.64 7.71
CA PHE A 151 -13.32 -7.69 6.30
C PHE A 151 -14.69 -7.05 6.07
N PHE A 152 -15.68 -7.38 6.90
CA PHE A 152 -17.02 -6.80 6.77
C PHE A 152 -17.05 -5.31 7.10
N VAL A 153 -16.32 -4.88 8.14
CA VAL A 153 -16.23 -3.47 8.51
C VAL A 153 -15.56 -2.65 7.40
N ILE A 154 -14.42 -3.12 6.88
CA ILE A 154 -13.70 -2.42 5.82
C ILE A 154 -14.53 -2.36 4.53
N SER A 155 -15.22 -3.45 4.16
CA SER A 155 -16.12 -3.41 3.01
C SER A 155 -17.26 -2.41 3.21
N GLY A 156 -17.85 -2.33 4.41
CA GLY A 156 -18.82 -1.30 4.76
C GLY A 156 -18.27 0.11 4.58
N LEU A 157 -17.04 0.38 5.04
CA LEU A 157 -16.38 1.68 4.85
C LEU A 157 -16.07 1.98 3.37
N VAL A 158 -15.71 0.97 2.57
CA VAL A 158 -15.55 1.09 1.12
C VAL A 158 -16.88 1.48 0.48
N LEU A 159 -17.99 0.83 0.85
CA LEU A 159 -19.33 1.15 0.34
C LEU A 159 -19.78 2.56 0.74
N VAL A 160 -19.53 2.99 1.98
CA VAL A 160 -19.80 4.38 2.40
C VAL A 160 -18.99 5.35 1.54
N THR A 161 -17.71 5.07 1.34
CA THR A 161 -16.86 5.91 0.50
C THR A 161 -17.35 5.92 -0.96
N LEU A 162 -17.85 4.79 -1.48
CA LEU A 162 -18.44 4.68 -2.81
C LEU A 162 -19.67 5.57 -2.93
N VAL A 163 -20.56 5.55 -1.94
CA VAL A 163 -21.77 6.40 -1.90
C VAL A 163 -21.38 7.88 -1.84
N LEU A 164 -20.39 8.25 -1.03
CA LEU A 164 -19.86 9.62 -0.99
C LEU A 164 -19.29 10.08 -2.34
N VAL A 165 -18.51 9.22 -3.01
CA VAL A 165 -17.99 9.48 -4.36
C VAL A 165 -19.14 9.61 -5.36
N TRP A 166 -20.16 8.76 -5.28
CA TRP A 166 -21.31 8.80 -6.16
C TRP A 166 -22.09 10.12 -6.02
N MET A 167 -22.32 10.58 -4.78
CA MET A 167 -23.07 11.80 -4.50
C MET A 167 -22.28 13.08 -4.79
N TRP A 168 -21.01 13.16 -4.37
CA TRP A 168 -20.28 14.43 -4.36
C TRP A 168 -19.28 14.62 -5.48
N MET A 169 -18.85 13.53 -6.14
CA MET A 169 -17.88 13.65 -7.22
C MET A 169 -18.56 14.10 -8.52
N PRO A 170 -18.10 15.19 -9.16
CA PRO A 170 -18.59 15.55 -10.50
C PRO A 170 -18.11 14.53 -11.55
N THR A 171 -18.80 14.46 -12.68
CA THR A 171 -18.35 13.65 -13.82
C THR A 171 -17.10 14.28 -14.43
N LEU A 172 -15.96 13.59 -14.30
CA LEU A 172 -14.68 14.02 -14.83
C LEU A 172 -14.45 13.38 -16.20
N THR A 173 -14.68 14.15 -17.27
CA THR A 173 -14.48 13.74 -18.67
C THR A 173 -13.44 14.60 -19.40
N GLY A 174 -12.85 15.61 -18.76
CA GLY A 174 -11.90 16.53 -19.42
C GLY A 174 -10.68 15.85 -20.06
N HIS A 175 -10.27 14.68 -19.56
CA HIS A 175 -9.20 13.89 -20.19
C HIS A 175 -9.64 13.18 -21.49
N LEU A 176 -10.94 12.98 -21.71
CA LEU A 176 -11.49 12.35 -22.92
C LEU A 176 -11.49 13.31 -24.11
N GLU A 177 -11.61 14.61 -23.84
CA GLU A 177 -11.61 15.68 -24.85
C GLU A 177 -10.20 16.03 -25.34
N ARG A 178 -9.16 15.65 -24.58
CA ARG A 178 -7.76 15.88 -24.96
C ARG A 178 -7.26 14.75 -25.85
N THR A 179 -7.06 15.04 -27.13
CA THR A 179 -6.41 14.13 -28.10
C THR A 179 -4.89 14.07 -27.86
N HIS A 180 -4.45 13.51 -26.74
CA HIS A 180 -3.01 13.27 -26.56
C HIS A 180 -2.54 12.15 -27.50
N ARG A 181 -1.41 12.39 -28.20
CA ARG A 181 -0.63 11.33 -28.85
C ARG A 181 -0.23 10.33 -27.77
N ARG A 182 -0.90 9.18 -27.74
CA ARG A 182 -0.58 8.10 -26.81
C ARG A 182 0.79 7.54 -27.19
N THR A 183 1.82 7.81 -26.41
CA THR A 183 3.06 7.06 -26.47
C THR A 183 2.75 5.60 -26.09
N PRO A 184 3.04 4.61 -26.95
CA PRO A 184 2.85 3.21 -26.62
C PRO A 184 3.61 2.87 -25.35
N ALA A 185 2.96 2.23 -24.37
CA ALA A 185 3.62 1.84 -23.11
C ALA A 185 4.92 1.03 -23.33
N LEU A 186 4.99 0.24 -24.42
CA LEU A 186 6.19 -0.49 -24.82
C LEU A 186 7.35 0.43 -25.23
N GLN A 187 7.06 1.57 -25.86
CA GLN A 187 8.08 2.57 -26.21
C GLN A 187 8.55 3.36 -24.98
N LEU A 188 7.69 3.58 -23.99
CA LEU A 188 8.09 4.14 -22.70
C LEU A 188 8.98 3.17 -21.92
N LEU A 189 8.63 1.88 -21.90
CA LEU A 189 9.45 0.83 -21.29
C LEU A 189 10.79 0.59 -22.02
N ALA A 190 10.91 1.00 -23.28
CA ALA A 190 12.19 0.95 -23.99
C ALA A 190 13.18 2.05 -23.54
N ARG A 191 12.71 3.08 -22.81
CA ARG A 191 13.57 4.16 -22.32
C ARG A 191 14.34 3.70 -21.09
N ARG A 192 15.66 3.78 -21.18
CA ARG A 192 16.59 3.39 -20.11
C ARG A 192 16.29 4.10 -18.80
N GLU A 193 15.97 5.39 -18.84
CA GLU A 193 15.64 6.22 -17.66
C GLU A 193 14.39 5.72 -16.92
N ILE A 194 13.33 5.42 -17.67
CA ILE A 194 12.07 4.89 -17.12
C ILE A 194 12.30 3.51 -16.53
N MET A 195 13.06 2.64 -17.21
CA MET A 195 13.42 1.32 -16.70
C MET A 195 14.27 1.37 -15.44
N PHE A 196 15.22 2.31 -15.33
CA PHE A 196 15.97 2.53 -14.09
C PHE A 196 15.06 3.00 -12.96
N GLY A 197 14.12 3.91 -13.23
CA GLY A 197 13.11 4.34 -12.25
C GLY A 197 12.20 3.20 -11.77
N LEU A 198 11.72 2.37 -12.70
CA LEU A 198 10.93 1.17 -12.40
C LEU A 198 11.74 0.13 -11.62
N ALA A 199 12.98 -0.14 -12.02
CA ALA A 199 13.84 -1.13 -11.37
C ALA A 199 14.21 -0.70 -9.93
N THR A 200 14.56 0.57 -9.73
CA THR A 200 14.82 1.11 -8.38
C THR A 200 13.56 1.06 -7.51
N THR A 201 12.40 1.38 -8.08
CA THR A 201 11.10 1.24 -7.41
C THR A 201 10.80 -0.20 -7.02
N GLY A 202 10.96 -1.13 -7.95
CA GLY A 202 10.76 -2.56 -7.71
C GLY A 202 11.71 -3.08 -6.64
N CYS A 203 12.97 -2.68 -6.66
CA CYS A 203 13.97 -3.12 -5.68
C CYS A 203 13.65 -2.63 -4.26
N VAL A 204 13.28 -1.34 -4.10
CA VAL A 204 12.88 -0.81 -2.79
C VAL A 204 11.61 -1.50 -2.30
N MET A 205 10.58 -1.63 -3.13
CA MET A 205 9.34 -2.31 -2.76
C MET A 205 9.59 -3.78 -2.40
N PHE A 206 10.37 -4.50 -3.20
CA PHE A 206 10.74 -5.89 -2.92
C PHE A 206 11.43 -6.01 -1.55
N SER A 207 12.41 -5.15 -1.25
CA SER A 207 13.11 -5.20 0.05
C SER A 207 12.18 -5.01 1.26
N VAL A 208 11.15 -4.16 1.16
CA VAL A 208 10.20 -3.91 2.25
C VAL A 208 9.20 -5.05 2.35
N PHE A 209 8.62 -5.45 1.21
CA PHE A 209 7.57 -6.48 1.17
C PHE A 209 8.09 -7.91 1.34
N SER A 210 9.40 -8.16 1.22
CA SER A 210 9.98 -9.44 1.60
C SER A 210 10.08 -9.64 3.12
N ILE A 211 9.96 -8.58 3.93
CA ILE A 211 10.15 -8.63 5.39
C ILE A 211 8.86 -8.29 6.13
N VAL A 212 8.21 -7.17 5.79
CA VAL A 212 7.04 -6.65 6.53
C VAL A 212 5.93 -7.69 6.75
N PRO A 213 5.52 -8.48 5.74
CA PRO A 213 4.43 -9.45 5.91
C PRO A 213 4.75 -10.55 6.93
N HIS A 214 6.03 -10.83 7.14
CA HIS A 214 6.49 -11.90 8.02
C HIS A 214 6.77 -11.42 9.45
N PHE A 215 6.79 -10.11 9.71
CA PHE A 215 7.02 -9.60 11.07
C PHE A 215 6.03 -10.13 12.09
N PRO A 216 4.70 -10.11 11.88
CA PRO A 216 3.76 -10.62 12.87
C PRO A 216 4.08 -12.07 13.27
N THR A 217 4.29 -12.94 12.29
CA THR A 217 4.56 -14.37 12.49
C THR A 217 5.92 -14.60 13.15
N TYR A 218 6.96 -13.89 12.71
CA TYR A 218 8.30 -13.98 13.28
C TYR A 218 8.31 -13.55 14.76
N LEU A 219 7.60 -12.46 15.08
CA LEU A 219 7.48 -11.94 16.43
C LEU A 219 6.74 -12.90 17.37
N ILE A 220 5.66 -13.56 16.93
CA ILE A 220 4.92 -14.53 17.79
C ILE A 220 5.73 -15.80 17.95
N ASN A 221 6.17 -16.39 16.83
CA ASN A 221 6.59 -17.78 16.82
C ASN A 221 8.09 -17.98 17.13
N ASN A 222 8.93 -16.96 16.93
CA ASN A 222 10.37 -17.06 17.17
C ASN A 222 10.82 -16.23 18.38
N LEU A 223 10.19 -15.06 18.61
CA LEU A 223 10.57 -14.16 19.70
C LEU A 223 9.61 -14.21 20.89
N ASP A 224 8.57 -15.06 20.86
CA ASP A 224 7.51 -15.16 21.88
C ASP A 224 6.94 -13.79 22.28
N PHE A 225 6.84 -12.86 21.31
CA PHE A 225 6.45 -11.49 21.59
C PHE A 225 4.97 -11.43 21.98
N PRO A 226 4.62 -10.73 23.08
CA PRO A 226 3.25 -10.72 23.57
C PRO A 226 2.27 -10.12 22.56
N ARG A 227 1.21 -10.88 22.23
CA ARG A 227 0.22 -10.49 21.21
C ARG A 227 -0.54 -9.20 21.56
N ASP A 228 -0.75 -8.95 22.84
CA ASP A 228 -1.35 -7.73 23.38
C ASP A 228 -0.53 -6.46 23.11
N GLN A 229 0.78 -6.60 22.85
CA GLN A 229 1.67 -5.48 22.56
C GLN A 229 1.79 -5.16 21.06
N TYR A 230 1.15 -5.94 20.18
CA TYR A 230 1.25 -5.76 18.72
C TYR A 230 0.67 -4.42 18.26
N GLU A 231 -0.48 -4.07 18.82
CA GLU A 231 -1.18 -2.83 18.51
C GLU A 231 -0.27 -1.63 18.82
N LEU A 232 0.41 -1.66 19.97
CA LEU A 232 1.34 -0.61 20.40
C LEU A 232 2.61 -0.58 19.53
N LEU A 233 3.14 -1.76 19.15
CA LEU A 233 4.31 -1.87 18.28
C LEU A 233 4.05 -1.25 16.89
N TYR A 234 2.94 -1.60 16.26
CA TYR A 234 2.54 -1.05 14.96
C TYR A 234 2.15 0.43 15.05
N LEU A 235 1.52 0.85 16.15
CA LEU A 235 1.21 2.25 16.42
C LEU A 235 2.50 3.08 16.53
N ALA A 236 3.48 2.62 17.31
CA ALA A 236 4.78 3.28 17.44
C ALA A 236 5.50 3.35 16.09
N GLY A 237 5.57 2.24 15.36
CA GLY A 237 6.18 2.19 14.02
C GLY A 237 5.50 3.13 13.03
N GLY A 238 4.17 3.20 13.05
CA GLY A 238 3.37 4.11 12.23
C GLY A 238 3.60 5.59 12.57
N ILE A 239 3.61 5.96 13.86
CA ILE A 239 3.84 7.35 14.29
C ILE A 239 5.23 7.82 13.85
N VAL A 240 6.26 6.99 14.08
CA VAL A 240 7.63 7.31 13.66
C VAL A 240 7.72 7.39 12.13
N SER A 241 7.13 6.44 11.41
CA SER A 241 7.03 6.46 9.94
C SER A 241 6.40 7.75 9.43
N PHE A 242 5.30 8.19 10.02
CA PHE A 242 4.61 9.42 9.66
C PHE A 242 5.46 10.66 9.94
N ALA A 243 6.12 10.73 11.10
CA ALA A 243 7.02 11.84 11.43
C ALA A 243 8.20 11.91 10.45
N VAL A 244 8.81 10.76 10.14
CA VAL A 244 9.91 10.65 9.18
C VAL A 244 9.46 11.05 7.78
N LEU A 245 8.24 10.71 7.36
CA LEU A 245 7.68 11.12 6.07
C LEU A 245 7.71 12.65 5.88
N GLN A 246 7.35 13.41 6.92
CA GLN A 246 7.33 14.87 6.89
C GLN A 246 8.74 15.49 6.82
N ILE A 247 9.71 14.87 7.51
CA ILE A 247 11.09 15.35 7.58
C ILE A 247 11.87 14.95 6.31
N ALA A 248 11.61 13.75 5.79
CA ALA A 248 12.25 13.17 4.63
C ALA A 248 12.13 14.07 3.39
N GLY A 249 10.97 14.70 3.17
CA GLY A 249 10.78 15.64 2.06
C GLY A 249 11.81 16.78 2.09
N ARG A 250 11.99 17.42 3.25
CA ARG A 250 12.97 18.51 3.43
C ARG A 250 14.41 18.04 3.22
N TRP A 251 14.71 16.80 3.63
CA TRP A 251 16.05 16.23 3.44
C TRP A 251 16.35 15.93 1.98
N VAL A 252 15.36 15.42 1.24
CA VAL A 252 15.47 15.19 -0.20
C VAL A 252 15.64 16.50 -0.96
N ASP A 253 14.93 17.56 -0.56
CA ASP A 253 15.06 18.87 -1.19
C ASP A 253 16.46 19.49 -0.96
N ARG A 254 17.04 19.26 0.22
CA ARG A 254 18.35 19.83 0.60
C ARG A 254 19.55 19.02 0.10
N HIS A 255 19.48 17.70 0.12
CA HIS A 255 20.63 16.81 -0.14
C HIS A 255 20.47 15.93 -1.39
N GLY A 256 19.31 16.00 -2.06
CA GLY A 256 18.96 15.15 -3.20
C GLY A 256 18.45 13.77 -2.80
N SER A 257 17.82 13.06 -3.77
CA SER A 257 17.19 11.76 -3.52
C SER A 257 18.20 10.64 -3.22
N LEU A 258 19.36 10.61 -3.88
CA LEU A 258 20.30 9.49 -3.76
C LEU A 258 20.90 9.35 -2.35
N PRO A 259 21.45 10.39 -1.70
CA PRO A 259 21.98 10.28 -0.33
C PRO A 259 20.91 9.89 0.70
N VAL A 260 19.66 10.30 0.47
CA VAL A 260 18.55 9.95 1.37
C VAL A 260 18.15 8.48 1.21
N ILE A 261 18.14 7.95 -0.02
CA ILE A 261 17.91 6.51 -0.27
C ILE A 261 19.02 5.66 0.35
N THR A 262 20.30 6.06 0.20
CA THR A 262 21.42 5.31 0.77
C THR A 262 21.38 5.32 2.29
N ALA A 263 21.17 6.49 2.92
CA ALA A 263 21.00 6.60 4.37
C ALA A 263 19.84 5.73 4.87
N GLY A 264 18.68 5.78 4.21
CA GLY A 264 17.55 4.92 4.55
C GLY A 264 17.84 3.43 4.38
N THR A 265 18.64 3.04 3.39
CA THR A 265 19.03 1.65 3.18
C THR A 265 20.00 1.17 4.27
N ILE A 266 20.96 2.01 4.67
CA ILE A 266 21.87 1.71 5.79
C ILE A 266 21.07 1.50 7.08
N VAL A 267 20.14 2.41 7.40
CA VAL A 267 19.28 2.27 8.58
C VAL A 267 18.45 0.98 8.51
N ALA A 268 17.91 0.62 7.35
CA ALA A 268 17.16 -0.62 7.16
C ALA A 268 18.03 -1.86 7.46
N VAL A 269 19.23 -1.92 6.88
CA VAL A 269 20.17 -3.04 7.08
C VAL A 269 20.61 -3.12 8.55
N THR A 270 20.97 -2.00 9.15
CA THR A 270 21.36 -1.96 10.57
C THR A 270 20.22 -2.46 11.46
N SER A 271 18.98 -2.04 11.21
CA SER A 271 17.81 -2.47 11.99
C SER A 271 17.55 -3.98 11.88
N ILE A 272 17.75 -4.55 10.69
CA ILE A 272 17.62 -6.00 10.47
C ILE A 272 18.71 -6.75 11.23
N VAL A 273 19.96 -6.33 11.06
CA VAL A 273 21.13 -7.01 11.65
C VAL A 273 21.07 -6.95 13.19
N THR A 274 20.76 -5.81 13.77
CA THR A 274 20.78 -5.66 15.24
C THR A 274 19.52 -6.20 15.92
N GLY A 275 18.37 -6.21 15.23
CA GLY A 275 17.09 -6.54 15.85
C GLY A 275 16.49 -7.89 15.48
N PHE A 276 16.84 -8.47 14.33
CA PHE A 276 16.11 -9.62 13.77
C PHE A 276 16.98 -10.75 13.22
N LEU A 277 18.30 -10.56 13.10
CA LEU A 277 19.21 -11.57 12.54
C LEU A 277 19.82 -12.49 13.60
N PHE A 278 20.02 -11.99 14.82
CA PHE A 278 20.70 -12.72 15.89
C PHE A 278 19.77 -12.91 17.10
N GLU A 279 19.83 -14.10 17.69
CA GLU A 279 19.14 -14.44 18.94
C GLU A 279 20.17 -14.62 20.06
N PRO A 280 20.08 -13.84 21.17
CA PRO A 280 19.10 -12.79 21.45
C PRO A 280 19.35 -11.48 20.66
N PRO A 281 18.30 -10.67 20.43
CA PRO A 281 18.44 -9.40 19.70
C PRO A 281 19.29 -8.39 20.50
N PHE A 282 20.15 -7.64 19.81
CA PHE A 282 21.06 -6.66 20.42
C PHE A 282 20.34 -5.40 20.90
N VAL A 283 19.20 -5.09 20.30
CA VAL A 283 18.35 -3.93 20.64
C VAL A 283 16.92 -4.40 20.94
N PRO A 284 16.16 -3.65 21.75
CA PRO A 284 14.75 -3.96 21.96
C PRO A 284 14.00 -4.02 20.63
N VAL A 285 13.16 -5.04 20.47
CA VAL A 285 12.37 -5.30 19.26
C VAL A 285 11.59 -4.06 18.79
N VAL A 286 11.04 -3.28 19.73
CA VAL A 286 10.32 -2.03 19.45
C VAL A 286 11.23 -1.02 18.74
N VAL A 287 12.49 -0.89 19.16
CA VAL A 287 13.46 0.04 18.56
C VAL A 287 13.84 -0.43 17.16
N ALA A 288 14.15 -1.72 16.99
CA ALA A 288 14.47 -2.27 15.67
C ALA A 288 13.31 -2.12 14.68
N PHE A 289 12.08 -2.43 15.11
CA PHE A 289 10.89 -2.34 14.27
C PHE A 289 10.58 -0.90 13.87
N THR A 290 10.64 0.04 14.81
CA THR A 290 10.39 1.46 14.54
C THR A 290 11.45 2.07 13.60
N LEU A 291 12.73 1.72 13.78
CA LEU A 291 13.80 2.13 12.86
C LEU A 291 13.61 1.53 11.46
N PHE A 292 13.20 0.26 11.37
CA PHE A 292 12.90 -0.38 10.10
C PHE A 292 11.74 0.34 9.37
N MET A 293 10.64 0.65 10.08
CA MET A 293 9.50 1.39 9.52
C MET A 293 9.88 2.83 9.09
N ALA A 294 10.71 3.51 9.89
CA ALA A 294 11.27 4.82 9.54
C ALA A 294 12.08 4.75 8.23
N SER A 295 12.93 3.73 8.11
CA SER A 295 13.77 3.50 6.93
C SER A 295 12.94 3.28 5.65
N GLY A 296 11.83 2.56 5.75
CA GLY A 296 10.91 2.33 4.63
C GLY A 296 10.27 3.64 4.15
N SER A 297 9.91 4.50 5.09
CA SER A 297 9.30 5.81 4.81
C SER A 297 10.29 6.75 4.13
N LEU A 298 11.53 6.80 4.65
CA LEU A 298 12.60 7.63 4.09
C LEU A 298 12.93 7.23 2.64
N ARG A 299 13.06 5.92 2.39
CA ARG A 299 13.29 5.38 1.04
C ARG A 299 12.11 5.63 0.10
N GLY A 300 10.89 5.44 0.58
CA GLY A 300 9.67 5.67 -0.20
C GLY A 300 9.50 7.12 -0.69
N VAL A 301 9.78 8.10 0.17
CA VAL A 301 9.73 9.53 -0.21
C VAL A 301 10.78 9.86 -1.26
N ALA A 302 12.04 9.48 -1.00
CA ALA A 302 13.14 9.81 -1.90
C ALA A 302 12.98 9.15 -3.28
N GLN A 303 12.46 7.92 -3.32
CA GLN A 303 12.11 7.21 -4.54
C GLN A 303 10.94 7.88 -5.29
N SER A 304 9.88 8.28 -4.57
CA SER A 304 8.74 8.98 -5.17
C SER A 304 9.20 10.28 -5.83
N THR A 305 10.04 11.07 -5.14
CA THR A 305 10.62 12.29 -5.72
C THR A 305 11.46 11.99 -6.96
N LEU A 306 12.28 10.93 -6.95
CA LEU A 306 13.08 10.53 -8.11
C LEU A 306 12.18 10.19 -9.30
N SER A 307 11.09 9.45 -9.07
CA SER A 307 10.16 9.05 -10.12
C SER A 307 9.41 10.21 -10.78
N THR A 308 9.12 11.27 -10.01
CA THR A 308 8.45 12.48 -10.54
C THR A 308 9.34 13.34 -11.44
N ARG A 309 10.66 13.15 -11.41
CA ARG A 309 11.62 13.89 -12.25
C ARG A 309 11.92 13.19 -13.58
N LEU A 310 11.37 11.99 -13.81
CA LEU A 310 11.63 11.20 -15.01
C LEU A 310 10.79 11.60 -16.24
N PRO A 311 9.51 12.01 -16.13
CA PRO A 311 8.78 12.56 -17.28
C PRO A 311 9.23 13.99 -17.57
N ALA A 312 9.51 14.31 -18.84
CA ALA A 312 9.73 15.70 -19.23
C ALA A 312 8.42 16.51 -19.03
N PRO A 313 8.46 17.82 -18.72
CA PRO A 313 7.26 18.64 -18.46
C PRO A 313 6.25 18.73 -19.63
N HIS A 314 6.58 18.11 -20.77
CA HIS A 314 5.85 18.16 -22.03
C HIS A 314 5.32 16.76 -22.46
N GLU A 315 5.54 15.72 -21.65
CA GLU A 315 5.07 14.34 -21.85
C GLU A 315 3.98 13.95 -20.84
#